data_AF-A0A7S1SXY7-F1
#
_entry.id   AF-A0A7S1SXY7-F1
#
_cell.length_a   1.000
_cell.length_b   1.000
_cell.length_c   1.000
_cell.angle_alpha   90.00
_cell.angle_beta   90.00
_cell.angle_gamma   90.00
#
_symmetry.space_group_name_H-M   'P 1'
#
loop_
_entity.id
_entity.type
_entity.pdbx_description
1 polymer ?
#
loop_
_entity_poly.entity_id
_entity_poly.type
_entity_poly.pdbx_seq_one_letter_code
_entity_poly.pdbx_strand_id
1 'polypeptide(L)'
;TLSSRCTCGAPATAVFGMGCFWCGEEALQKIPGVMCAESGYAGGELACPTYYSVVRGGTGHLEAVRVVYDDEMLTYDDLLRYFWHNVNPLQDDGQFCDSGVSYNSAIFYQSPDQEEEALASKAEFEAAMGWTALTEVRPVTTFYVAESNHQNYFLTSPTSYNRYKTLCRRVSTLKAVWGKDAYEEYNQNTIPVSPDAERCAQVGSADERVLVEECSSTGSSTGGSTGTRGGSLTGGIGNTVNPLSDASAGEDSSITGGSDTSSSGIVSLSLLTFAFTSITASLCLA
;
A
#
# COMPACT_ATOMS: atom_id res chain seq x y z
N THR A 1 16.45 36.24 23.18
CA THR A 1 16.04 35.94 21.80
C THR A 1 15.32 34.60 21.81
N LEU A 2 13.99 34.64 21.77
CA LEU A 2 13.16 33.44 21.70
C LEU A 2 13.47 32.73 20.37
N SER A 3 13.97 31.51 20.47
CA SER A 3 14.08 30.60 19.34
C SER A 3 12.66 30.25 18.91
N SER A 4 12.20 30.89 17.83
CA SER A 4 11.00 30.48 17.12
C SER A 4 11.23 29.06 16.62
N ARG A 5 10.67 28.07 17.32
CA ARG A 5 10.48 26.75 16.74
C ARG A 5 9.35 26.92 15.72
N CYS A 6 9.67 26.82 14.44
CA CYS A 6 8.65 26.57 13.43
C CYS A 6 7.96 25.26 13.83
N THR A 7 6.71 25.35 14.24
CA THR A 7 5.81 24.20 14.29
C THR A 7 5.35 24.00 12.85
N CYS A 8 5.91 23.03 12.13
CA CYS A 8 5.16 22.45 11.02
C CYS A 8 3.91 21.78 11.62
N GLY A 9 2.82 21.70 10.84
CA GLY A 9 1.70 20.83 11.20
C GLY A 9 2.20 19.44 11.62
N ALA A 10 1.48 18.80 12.55
CA ALA A 10 1.77 17.41 12.85
C ALA A 10 1.47 16.60 11.58
N PRO A 11 2.41 15.75 11.10
CA PRO A 11 2.20 15.02 9.86
C PRO A 11 0.99 14.11 9.94
N ALA A 12 0.26 14.01 8.84
CA ALA A 12 -0.94 13.20 8.72
C ALA A 12 -0.60 11.78 8.23
N THR A 13 -1.53 10.84 8.42
CA THR A 13 -1.33 9.45 8.02
C THR A 13 -2.53 8.86 7.30
N ALA A 14 -2.28 7.90 6.42
CA ALA A 14 -3.28 7.12 5.71
C ALA A 14 -2.83 5.67 5.56
N VAL A 15 -3.78 4.73 5.42
CA VAL A 15 -3.49 3.31 5.26
C VAL A 15 -4.29 2.74 4.08
N PHE A 16 -3.62 2.04 3.18
CA PHE A 16 -4.21 1.52 1.94
C PHE A 16 -3.82 0.06 1.69
N GLY A 17 -4.78 -0.80 1.36
CA GLY A 17 -4.55 -2.11 0.76
C GLY A 17 -4.52 -1.98 -0.77
N MET A 18 -3.40 -2.35 -1.41
CA MET A 18 -3.14 -2.05 -2.84
C MET A 18 -2.65 -3.27 -3.63
N GLY A 19 -3.03 -4.47 -3.17
CA GLY A 19 -2.39 -5.72 -3.60
C GLY A 19 -1.07 -5.91 -2.87
N CYS A 20 -0.07 -6.45 -3.58
CA CYS A 20 1.26 -6.59 -3.02
C CYS A 20 1.80 -5.25 -2.47
N PHE A 21 2.10 -5.22 -1.18
CA PHE A 21 2.57 -4.03 -0.49
C PHE A 21 3.91 -3.49 -1.02
N TRP A 22 4.74 -4.29 -1.70
CA TRP A 22 5.99 -3.82 -2.31
C TRP A 22 5.70 -2.88 -3.47
N CYS A 23 4.62 -3.13 -4.21
CA CYS A 23 4.17 -2.25 -5.27
C CYS A 23 3.41 -1.03 -4.72
N GLY A 24 2.62 -1.20 -3.66
CA GLY A 24 1.97 -0.08 -2.98
C GLY A 24 2.96 0.90 -2.37
N GLU A 25 3.98 0.38 -1.66
CA GLU A 25 5.05 1.15 -1.03
C GLU A 25 5.83 1.94 -2.09
N GLU A 26 6.26 1.28 -3.16
CA GLU A 26 6.95 1.96 -4.27
C GLU A 26 6.08 3.08 -4.88
N ALA A 27 4.77 2.85 -5.07
CA ALA A 27 3.87 3.82 -5.67
C ALA A 27 3.68 5.06 -4.77
N LEU A 28 3.48 4.85 -3.47
CA LEU A 28 3.21 5.95 -2.53
C LEU A 28 4.47 6.74 -2.18
N GLN A 29 5.63 6.09 -2.02
CA GLN A 29 6.89 6.78 -1.71
C GLN A 29 7.33 7.78 -2.80
N LYS A 30 6.85 7.62 -4.03
CA LYS A 30 7.16 8.53 -5.14
C LYS A 30 6.36 9.83 -5.11
N ILE A 31 5.33 9.94 -4.27
CA ILE A 31 4.41 11.08 -4.30
C ILE A 31 5.06 12.28 -3.60
N PRO A 32 5.17 13.45 -4.26
CA PRO A 32 5.62 14.68 -3.60
C PRO A 32 4.74 15.02 -2.38
N GLY A 33 5.36 15.32 -1.24
CA GLY A 33 4.65 15.55 0.03
C GLY A 33 4.52 14.30 0.90
N VAL A 34 4.74 13.10 0.36
CA VAL A 34 4.93 11.90 1.18
C VAL A 34 6.29 11.97 1.87
N MET A 35 6.26 11.80 3.19
CA MET A 35 7.44 11.82 4.04
C MET A 35 8.07 10.44 4.16
N CYS A 36 7.25 9.38 4.14
CA CYS A 36 7.64 7.98 4.09
C CYS A 36 6.42 7.06 3.91
N ALA A 37 6.65 5.79 3.54
CA ALA A 37 5.63 4.75 3.54
C ALA A 37 6.20 3.41 4.06
N GLU A 38 5.37 2.61 4.73
CA GLU A 38 5.75 1.34 5.36
C GLU A 38 4.83 0.22 4.89
N SER A 39 5.44 -0.91 4.51
CA SER A 39 4.72 -2.15 4.24
C SER A 39 4.23 -2.81 5.54
N GLY A 40 3.01 -3.32 5.57
CA GLY A 40 2.42 -3.92 6.76
C GLY A 40 1.13 -4.69 6.52
N TYR A 41 0.43 -4.97 7.61
CA TYR A 41 -0.80 -5.76 7.64
C TYR A 41 -1.90 -5.00 8.40
N ALA A 42 -3.10 -4.91 7.81
CA ALA A 42 -4.21 -4.17 8.41
C ALA A 42 -5.59 -4.79 8.15
N GLY A 43 -6.53 -4.49 9.05
CA GLY A 43 -7.95 -4.83 8.91
C GLY A 43 -8.35 -6.23 9.35
N GLY A 44 -7.40 -7.06 9.77
CA GLY A 44 -7.67 -8.37 10.36
C GLY A 44 -7.76 -8.34 11.88
N GLU A 45 -8.07 -9.51 12.43
CA GLU A 45 -8.23 -9.72 13.87
C GLU A 45 -7.04 -10.46 14.51
N LEU A 46 -6.23 -11.14 13.70
CA LEU A 46 -5.08 -11.87 14.23
C LEU A 46 -4.06 -10.88 14.78
N ALA A 47 -3.82 -10.94 16.09
CA ALA A 47 -2.76 -10.15 16.70
C ALA A 47 -1.38 -10.64 16.24
N CYS A 48 -0.47 -9.71 15.97
CA CYS A 48 0.92 -10.00 15.59
C CYS A 48 1.03 -10.98 14.41
N PRO A 49 0.40 -10.66 13.26
CA PRO A 49 0.47 -11.51 12.09
C PRO A 49 1.91 -11.57 11.53
N THR A 50 2.26 -12.71 10.95
CA THR A 50 3.47 -12.87 10.13
C THR A 50 3.10 -12.85 8.66
N TYR A 51 4.06 -12.55 7.77
CA TYR A 51 3.86 -12.63 6.32
C TYR A 51 3.15 -13.92 5.90
N TYR A 52 3.67 -15.07 6.34
CA TYR A 52 3.12 -16.39 6.02
C TYR A 52 1.70 -16.62 6.55
N SER A 53 1.34 -16.02 7.68
CA SER A 53 -0.02 -16.12 8.19
C SER A 53 -1.00 -15.31 7.35
N VAL A 54 -0.58 -14.14 6.84
CA VAL A 54 -1.43 -13.25 6.05
C VAL A 54 -1.63 -13.80 4.64
N VAL A 55 -0.55 -14.15 3.93
CA VAL A 55 -0.65 -14.66 2.55
C VAL A 55 -1.32 -16.03 2.44
N ARG A 56 -1.31 -16.82 3.53
CA ARG A 56 -2.11 -18.06 3.62
C ARG A 56 -3.62 -17.78 3.68
N GLY A 57 -4.01 -16.58 4.09
CA GLY A 57 -5.39 -16.17 4.30
C GLY A 57 -5.96 -16.61 5.66
N GLY A 58 -7.20 -16.18 5.92
CA GLY A 58 -7.96 -16.53 7.13
C GLY A 58 -7.68 -15.65 8.36
N THR A 59 -6.79 -14.66 8.26
CA THR A 59 -6.48 -13.72 9.35
C THR A 59 -7.33 -12.45 9.32
N GLY A 60 -8.00 -12.18 8.18
CA GLY A 60 -8.70 -10.94 7.88
C GLY A 60 -7.79 -9.77 7.47
N HIS A 61 -6.46 -9.93 7.64
CA HIS A 61 -5.50 -8.90 7.27
C HIS A 61 -5.29 -8.87 5.77
N LEU A 62 -5.14 -7.64 5.26
CA LEU A 62 -4.64 -7.36 3.93
C LEU A 62 -3.16 -6.96 4.04
N GLU A 63 -2.37 -7.25 3.00
CA GLU A 63 -1.17 -6.48 2.75
C GLU A 63 -1.58 -5.02 2.54
N ALA A 64 -1.00 -4.14 3.36
CA ALA A 64 -1.35 -2.74 3.42
C ALA A 64 -0.09 -1.88 3.50
N VAL A 65 -0.24 -0.62 3.14
CA VAL A 65 0.82 0.38 3.21
C VAL A 65 0.31 1.54 4.04
N ARG A 66 1.07 1.89 5.09
CA ARG A 66 0.87 3.10 5.87
C ARG A 66 1.74 4.20 5.27
N VAL A 67 1.14 5.34 4.96
CA VAL A 67 1.84 6.52 4.44
C VAL A 67 1.78 7.65 5.46
N VAL A 68 2.90 8.33 5.64
CA VAL A 68 2.99 9.57 6.43
C VAL A 68 3.28 10.71 5.47
N TYR A 69 2.52 11.80 5.55
CA TYR A 69 2.60 12.90 4.60
C TYR A 69 2.45 14.26 5.27
N ASP A 70 2.96 15.28 4.58
CA ASP A 70 2.80 16.69 4.93
C ASP A 70 1.46 17.19 4.38
N ASP A 71 0.50 17.44 5.27
CA ASP A 71 -0.87 17.87 4.91
C ASP A 71 -0.95 19.32 4.43
N GLU A 72 0.13 20.10 4.60
CA GLU A 72 0.28 21.42 3.97
C GLU A 72 0.69 21.30 2.49
N MET A 73 1.25 20.16 2.07
CA MET A 73 1.72 19.91 0.71
C MET A 73 0.85 18.93 -0.09
N LEU A 74 0.22 17.97 0.59
CA LEU A 74 -0.50 16.85 -0.02
C LEU A 74 -1.77 16.57 0.79
N THR A 75 -2.93 16.59 0.14
CA THR A 75 -4.20 16.31 0.83
C THR A 75 -4.51 14.80 0.88
N TYR A 76 -5.46 14.39 1.74
CA TYR A 76 -5.94 13.02 1.73
C TYR A 76 -6.66 12.67 0.42
N ASP A 77 -7.45 13.60 -0.14
CA ASP A 77 -8.02 13.48 -1.51
C ASP A 77 -6.96 13.24 -2.59
N ASP A 78 -5.81 13.94 -2.54
CA ASP A 78 -4.70 13.66 -3.47
C ASP A 78 -4.24 12.20 -3.35
N LEU A 79 -4.05 11.70 -2.12
CA LEU A 79 -3.66 10.32 -1.87
C LEU A 79 -4.71 9.33 -2.38
N LEU A 80 -6.01 9.62 -2.23
CA LEU A 80 -7.09 8.81 -2.78
C LEU A 80 -7.02 8.75 -4.31
N ARG A 81 -6.74 9.87 -4.99
CA ARG A 81 -6.52 9.88 -6.45
C ARG A 81 -5.32 9.02 -6.86
N TYR A 82 -4.19 9.08 -6.14
CA TYR A 82 -3.06 8.19 -6.37
C TYR A 82 -3.41 6.72 -6.11
N PHE A 83 -4.18 6.44 -5.06
CA PHE A 83 -4.63 5.10 -4.71
C PHE A 83 -5.42 4.47 -5.86
N TRP A 84 -6.47 5.14 -6.36
CA TRP A 84 -7.32 4.62 -7.42
C TRP A 84 -6.48 4.26 -8.66
N HIS A 85 -5.59 5.15 -9.10
CA HIS A 85 -4.73 4.93 -10.27
C HIS A 85 -3.61 3.89 -10.06
N ASN A 86 -3.51 3.29 -8.87
CA ASN A 86 -2.55 2.24 -8.53
C ASN A 86 -3.20 0.91 -8.15
N VAL A 87 -4.51 0.77 -8.25
CA VAL A 87 -5.23 -0.50 -8.06
C VAL A 87 -6.07 -0.83 -9.29
N ASN A 88 -6.48 -2.10 -9.39
CA ASN A 88 -7.59 -2.53 -10.23
C ASN A 88 -8.86 -2.62 -9.37
N PRO A 89 -9.71 -1.59 -9.34
CA PRO A 89 -10.88 -1.54 -8.45
C PRO A 89 -12.01 -2.50 -8.87
N LEU A 90 -11.83 -3.24 -9.96
CA LEU A 90 -12.80 -4.19 -10.49
C LEU A 90 -12.48 -5.65 -10.16
N GLN A 91 -11.38 -5.91 -9.45
CA GLN A 91 -10.93 -7.25 -9.09
C GLN A 91 -11.31 -7.54 -7.62
N ASP A 92 -12.03 -8.63 -7.39
CA ASP A 92 -12.55 -9.05 -6.07
C ASP A 92 -11.80 -10.22 -5.42
N ASP A 93 -10.88 -10.86 -6.16
CA ASP A 93 -10.13 -12.04 -5.73
C ASP A 93 -8.62 -11.79 -5.54
N GLY A 94 -8.25 -10.52 -5.38
CA GLY A 94 -6.88 -10.07 -5.16
C GLY A 94 -6.54 -8.87 -6.03
N GLN A 95 -5.28 -8.78 -6.45
CA GLN A 95 -4.80 -7.73 -7.34
C GLN A 95 -3.74 -8.26 -8.31
N PHE A 96 -3.96 -8.02 -9.60
CA PHE A 96 -3.05 -8.42 -10.67
C PHE A 96 -2.86 -9.94 -10.69
N CYS A 97 -1.64 -10.43 -10.44
CA CYS A 97 -1.33 -11.86 -10.37
C CYS A 97 -1.51 -12.45 -8.97
N ASP A 98 -1.62 -11.60 -7.95
CA ASP A 98 -1.68 -12.05 -6.56
C ASP A 98 -3.13 -12.34 -6.21
N SER A 99 -3.42 -13.61 -6.02
CA SER A 99 -4.76 -14.09 -5.68
C SER A 99 -4.90 -14.29 -4.18
N GLY A 100 -6.09 -13.98 -3.67
CA GLY A 100 -6.46 -14.16 -2.27
C GLY A 100 -6.86 -12.85 -1.60
N VAL A 101 -7.74 -12.97 -0.60
CA VAL A 101 -8.33 -11.81 0.10
C VAL A 101 -7.29 -10.88 0.73
N SER A 102 -6.10 -11.38 1.07
CA SER A 102 -5.00 -10.58 1.59
C SER A 102 -4.48 -9.54 0.59
N TYR A 103 -4.80 -9.70 -0.69
CA TYR A 103 -4.40 -8.80 -1.76
C TYR A 103 -5.53 -7.91 -2.26
N ASN A 104 -6.73 -7.94 -1.66
CA ASN A 104 -7.83 -7.09 -2.09
C ASN A 104 -7.49 -5.60 -1.89
N SER A 105 -8.10 -4.73 -2.69
CA SER A 105 -7.96 -3.29 -2.51
C SER A 105 -8.84 -2.80 -1.37
N ALA A 106 -8.28 -1.94 -0.52
CA ALA A 106 -9.01 -1.35 0.60
C ALA A 106 -8.49 0.05 0.94
N ILE A 107 -9.39 0.94 1.36
CA ILE A 107 -9.09 2.22 1.98
C ILE A 107 -9.42 2.09 3.47
N PHE A 108 -8.40 2.23 4.31
CA PHE A 108 -8.54 2.15 5.77
C PHE A 108 -8.61 3.55 6.36
N TYR A 109 -9.79 3.96 6.81
CA TYR A 109 -9.97 5.27 7.43
C TYR A 109 -9.63 5.23 8.92
N GLN A 110 -9.08 6.32 9.43
CA GLN A 110 -8.64 6.47 10.83
C GLN A 110 -9.45 7.56 11.56
N SER A 111 -10.32 8.28 10.84
CA SER A 111 -11.20 9.31 11.36
C SER A 111 -12.52 9.36 10.56
N PRO A 112 -13.59 9.98 11.11
CA PRO A 112 -14.81 10.24 10.36
C PRO A 112 -14.59 11.08 9.08
N ASP A 113 -13.66 12.05 9.13
CA ASP A 113 -13.33 12.87 7.96
C ASP A 113 -12.71 12.02 6.84
N GLN A 114 -11.79 11.11 7.19
CA GLN A 114 -11.24 10.16 6.21
C GLN A 114 -12.29 9.18 5.67
N GLU A 115 -13.25 8.76 6.51
CA GLU A 115 -14.35 7.92 6.04
C GLU A 115 -15.21 8.64 5.01
N GLU A 116 -15.59 9.89 5.28
CA GLU A 116 -16.37 10.72 4.37
C GLU A 116 -15.63 10.96 3.04
N GLU A 117 -14.36 11.39 3.10
CA GLU A 117 -13.54 11.61 1.89
C GLU A 117 -13.32 10.33 1.09
N ALA A 118 -13.06 9.19 1.76
CA ALA A 118 -12.89 7.91 1.09
C ALA A 118 -14.17 7.47 0.37
N LEU A 119 -15.33 7.57 1.01
CA LEU A 119 -16.63 7.25 0.42
C LEU A 119 -16.98 8.19 -0.73
N ALA A 120 -16.69 9.49 -0.59
CA ALA A 120 -16.89 10.47 -1.65
C ALA A 120 -16.01 10.15 -2.87
N SER A 121 -14.71 9.88 -2.67
CA SER A 121 -13.80 9.52 -3.77
C SER A 121 -14.22 8.22 -4.48
N LYS A 122 -14.75 7.25 -3.73
CA LYS A 122 -15.31 6.01 -4.31
C LYS A 122 -16.52 6.33 -5.18
N ALA A 123 -17.45 7.13 -4.69
CA ALA A 123 -18.63 7.52 -5.45
C ALA A 123 -18.26 8.32 -6.73
N GLU A 124 -17.27 9.20 -6.65
CA GLU A 124 -16.73 9.93 -7.80
C GLU A 124 -16.11 8.99 -8.85
N PHE A 125 -15.32 8.02 -8.41
CA PHE A 125 -14.79 6.96 -9.28
C PHE A 125 -15.93 6.21 -9.99
N GLU A 126 -16.93 5.74 -9.23
CA GLU A 126 -18.02 4.94 -9.78
C GLU A 126 -18.85 5.75 -10.81
N ALA A 127 -19.08 7.04 -10.53
CA ALA A 127 -19.75 7.95 -11.44
C ALA A 127 -18.93 8.23 -12.72
N ALA A 128 -17.62 8.42 -12.58
CA ALA A 128 -16.74 8.72 -13.71
C ALA A 128 -16.53 7.52 -14.64
N MET A 129 -16.42 6.31 -14.07
CA MET A 129 -16.11 5.09 -14.84
C MET A 129 -17.36 4.31 -15.26
N GLY A 130 -18.51 4.53 -14.61
CA GLY A 130 -19.71 3.74 -14.83
C GLY A 130 -19.59 2.29 -14.35
N TRP A 131 -18.66 2.04 -13.41
CA TRP A 131 -18.40 0.74 -12.81
C TRP A 131 -18.64 0.80 -11.31
N THR A 132 -18.93 -0.35 -10.69
CA THR A 132 -18.96 -0.47 -9.23
C THR A 132 -17.57 -0.84 -8.73
N ALA A 133 -17.03 -0.07 -7.78
CA ALA A 133 -15.74 -0.36 -7.17
C ALA A 133 -15.88 -1.47 -6.12
N LEU A 134 -15.09 -2.52 -6.27
CA LEU A 134 -14.96 -3.64 -5.33
C LEU A 134 -13.99 -3.31 -4.18
N THR A 135 -13.26 -2.19 -4.28
CA THR A 135 -12.46 -1.65 -3.17
C THR A 135 -13.31 -1.45 -1.92
N GLU A 136 -12.86 -2.02 -0.81
CA GLU A 136 -13.48 -1.84 0.51
C GLU A 136 -13.12 -0.47 1.11
N VAL A 137 -14.06 0.15 1.83
CA VAL A 137 -13.80 1.30 2.70
C VAL A 137 -14.18 0.87 4.11
N ARG A 138 -13.20 0.79 5.01
CA ARG A 138 -13.40 0.21 6.35
C ARG A 138 -12.47 0.86 7.38
N PRO A 139 -12.79 0.82 8.69
CA PRO A 139 -11.94 1.44 9.69
C PRO A 139 -10.59 0.72 9.79
N VAL A 140 -9.52 1.47 10.05
CA VAL A 140 -8.27 0.87 10.51
C VAL A 140 -8.50 0.25 11.89
N THR A 141 -7.91 -0.93 12.13
CA THR A 141 -7.86 -1.52 13.47
C THR A 141 -6.48 -1.29 14.06
N THR A 142 -5.57 -2.25 13.86
CA THR A 142 -4.16 -2.11 14.19
C THR A 142 -3.37 -2.27 12.90
N PHE A 143 -2.44 -1.34 12.66
CA PHE A 143 -1.45 -1.51 11.60
C PHE A 143 -0.23 -2.25 12.14
N TYR A 144 0.02 -3.45 11.62
CA TYR A 144 1.21 -4.23 11.95
C TYR A 144 2.29 -3.99 10.90
N VAL A 145 3.39 -3.35 11.29
CA VAL A 145 4.52 -3.12 10.38
C VAL A 145 5.13 -4.48 10.04
N ALA A 146 5.23 -4.79 8.75
CA ALA A 146 5.78 -6.06 8.28
C ALA A 146 7.26 -6.20 8.63
N GLU A 147 7.76 -7.43 8.56
CA GLU A 147 9.15 -7.79 8.85
C GLU A 147 10.12 -6.94 8.02
N SER A 148 11.27 -6.60 8.59
CA SER A 148 12.21 -5.62 8.02
C SER A 148 12.67 -5.92 6.59
N ASN A 149 12.69 -7.19 6.18
CA ASN A 149 13.03 -7.62 4.83
C ASN A 149 11.95 -7.31 3.76
N HIS A 150 10.74 -6.90 4.16
CA HIS A 150 9.69 -6.45 3.25
C HIS A 150 9.68 -4.93 3.03
N GLN A 151 10.36 -4.17 3.90
CA GLN A 151 10.45 -2.72 3.77
C GLN A 151 11.40 -2.34 2.63
N ASN A 152 10.98 -1.39 1.79
CA ASN A 152 11.72 -0.91 0.63
C ASN A 152 12.20 -2.05 -0.29
N TYR A 153 11.40 -3.12 -0.44
CA TYR A 153 11.82 -4.31 -1.18
C TYR A 153 12.22 -4.00 -2.63
N PHE A 154 11.57 -3.02 -3.24
CA PHE A 154 11.88 -2.56 -4.59
C PHE A 154 13.26 -1.88 -4.70
N LEU A 155 13.81 -1.32 -3.60
CA LEU A 155 15.19 -0.80 -3.52
C LEU A 155 16.21 -1.88 -3.15
N THR A 156 15.87 -2.75 -2.20
CA THR A 156 16.80 -3.74 -1.64
C THR A 156 16.94 -4.97 -2.54
N SER A 157 15.91 -5.30 -3.31
CA SER A 157 15.85 -6.46 -4.21
C SER A 157 15.33 -6.11 -5.61
N PRO A 158 15.91 -5.12 -6.31
CA PRO A 158 15.34 -4.53 -7.53
C PRO A 158 15.18 -5.55 -8.67
N THR A 159 16.09 -6.50 -8.83
CA THR A 159 15.99 -7.53 -9.88
C THR A 159 14.80 -8.46 -9.65
N SER A 160 14.60 -8.93 -8.41
CA SER A 160 13.47 -9.80 -8.06
C SER A 160 12.16 -9.04 -8.14
N TYR A 161 12.13 -7.82 -7.60
CA TYR A 161 10.97 -6.93 -7.67
C TYR A 161 10.54 -6.62 -9.11
N ASN A 162 11.46 -6.18 -9.97
CA ASN A 162 11.14 -5.83 -11.36
C ASN A 162 10.67 -7.05 -12.16
N ARG A 163 11.24 -8.23 -11.90
CA ARG A 163 10.77 -9.49 -12.51
C ARG A 163 9.33 -9.79 -12.07
N TYR A 164 9.07 -9.75 -10.77
CA TYR A 164 7.74 -9.95 -10.20
C TYR A 164 6.71 -8.96 -10.79
N LYS A 165 6.97 -7.64 -10.71
CA LYS A 165 6.08 -6.58 -11.23
C LYS A 165 5.76 -6.75 -12.72
N THR A 166 6.74 -7.19 -13.50
CA THR A 166 6.59 -7.46 -14.94
C THR A 166 5.74 -8.70 -15.19
N LEU A 167 6.06 -9.82 -14.55
CA LEU A 167 5.32 -11.08 -14.71
C LEU A 167 3.87 -10.95 -14.24
N CYS A 168 3.64 -10.11 -13.25
CA CYS A 168 2.30 -9.79 -12.74
C CYS A 168 1.52 -8.82 -13.60
N ARG A 169 2.08 -8.35 -14.72
CA ARG A 169 1.41 -7.47 -15.69
C ARG A 169 0.85 -6.19 -15.10
N ARG A 170 1.31 -5.76 -13.91
CA ARG A 170 0.76 -4.62 -13.17
C ARG A 170 0.66 -3.36 -14.03
N VAL A 171 1.75 -3.02 -14.72
CA VAL A 171 1.81 -1.84 -15.59
C VAL A 171 0.83 -1.92 -16.75
N SER A 172 0.76 -3.06 -17.44
CA SER A 172 -0.17 -3.23 -18.56
C SER A 172 -1.64 -3.24 -18.10
N THR A 173 -1.93 -3.81 -16.94
CA THR A 173 -3.28 -3.81 -16.36
C THR A 173 -3.70 -2.39 -15.99
N LEU A 174 -2.85 -1.63 -15.28
CA LEU A 174 -3.17 -0.24 -14.93
C LEU A 174 -3.38 0.64 -16.17
N LYS A 175 -2.56 0.47 -17.22
CA LYS A 175 -2.78 1.17 -18.50
C LYS A 175 -4.07 0.77 -19.20
N ALA A 176 -4.52 -0.48 -19.04
CA ALA A 176 -5.77 -0.94 -19.62
C ALA A 176 -6.99 -0.39 -18.87
N VAL A 177 -6.90 -0.26 -17.54
CA VAL A 177 -7.97 0.28 -16.69
C VAL A 177 -8.06 1.81 -16.80
N TRP A 178 -6.93 2.50 -16.66
CA TRP A 178 -6.89 3.97 -16.50
C TRP A 178 -6.50 4.72 -17.78
N GLY A 179 -6.04 3.99 -18.80
CA GLY A 179 -5.43 4.60 -19.97
C GLY A 179 -3.96 4.95 -19.75
N LYS A 180 -3.25 5.21 -20.85
CA LYS A 180 -1.82 5.51 -20.83
C LYS A 180 -1.53 6.82 -20.10
N ASP A 181 -2.27 7.89 -20.41
CA ASP A 181 -1.94 9.23 -19.94
C ASP A 181 -2.12 9.35 -18.41
N ALA A 182 -3.23 8.85 -17.87
CA ALA A 182 -3.46 8.80 -16.43
C ALA A 182 -2.44 7.90 -15.71
N TYR A 183 -2.07 6.76 -16.30
CA TYR A 183 -0.98 5.95 -15.75
C TYR A 183 0.31 6.75 -15.65
N GLU A 184 0.67 7.50 -16.69
CA GLU A 184 1.91 8.29 -16.71
C GLU A 184 1.89 9.40 -15.65
N GLU A 185 0.78 10.11 -15.50
CA GLU A 185 0.59 11.16 -14.48
C GLU A 185 0.79 10.62 -13.05
N TYR A 186 0.15 9.51 -12.70
CA TYR A 186 0.12 8.99 -11.32
C TYR A 186 1.25 7.98 -10.99
N ASN A 187 2.12 7.62 -11.95
CA ASN A 187 3.14 6.57 -11.75
C ASN A 187 4.57 6.93 -12.19
N GLN A 188 4.81 8.10 -12.79
CA GLN A 188 6.15 8.48 -13.29
C GLN A 188 7.01 9.27 -12.30
N ASN A 189 6.48 9.62 -11.13
CA ASN A 189 7.27 10.33 -10.14
C ASN A 189 8.50 9.50 -9.71
N THR A 190 9.63 10.19 -9.52
CA THR A 190 10.84 9.56 -9.00
C THR A 190 10.82 9.61 -7.48
N ILE A 191 11.41 8.61 -6.84
CA ILE A 191 11.55 8.59 -5.39
C ILE A 191 12.42 9.79 -4.98
N PRO A 192 11.90 10.72 -4.16
CA PRO A 192 12.72 11.76 -3.61
C PRO A 192 13.85 11.11 -2.81
N VAL A 193 15.08 11.55 -3.03
CA VAL A 193 16.30 10.86 -2.61
C VAL A 193 16.39 10.75 -1.06
N SER A 194 15.87 9.69 -0.44
CA SER A 194 16.17 9.22 0.94
C SER A 194 15.29 8.01 1.35
N PRO A 195 15.82 6.89 1.89
CA PRO A 195 15.01 5.72 2.27
C PRO A 195 14.40 5.81 3.68
N ASP A 196 13.28 6.52 3.76
CA ASP A 196 11.97 6.31 4.40
C ASP A 196 11.71 5.46 5.67
N ALA A 197 12.28 4.29 5.94
CA ALA A 197 11.79 3.47 7.07
C ALA A 197 12.18 4.05 8.45
N GLU A 198 13.44 4.46 8.62
CA GLU A 198 13.90 5.12 9.85
C GLU A 198 13.25 6.49 10.03
N ARG A 199 13.00 7.18 8.91
CA ARG A 199 12.26 8.45 8.88
C ARG A 199 10.82 8.24 9.35
N CYS A 200 10.16 7.16 8.93
CA CYS A 200 8.81 6.80 9.38
C CYS A 200 8.73 6.54 10.88
N ALA A 201 9.74 5.92 11.48
CA ALA A 201 9.83 5.77 12.93
C ALA A 201 10.03 7.11 13.66
N GLN A 202 10.59 8.12 12.99
CA GLN A 202 10.90 9.44 13.56
C GLN A 202 9.80 10.49 13.34
N VAL A 203 9.00 10.35 12.28
CA VAL A 203 8.01 11.36 11.86
C VAL A 203 6.55 10.93 12.04
N GLY A 204 6.27 9.68 12.40
CA GLY A 204 4.91 9.24 12.73
C GLY A 204 4.59 9.40 14.21
N SER A 205 3.31 9.64 14.57
CA SER A 205 2.85 9.31 15.91
C SER A 205 3.12 7.82 16.15
N ALA A 206 3.89 7.50 17.19
CA ALA A 206 4.24 6.12 17.53
C ALA A 206 3.01 5.30 17.98
N ASP A 207 1.88 5.96 18.22
CA ASP A 207 0.77 5.44 19.02
C ASP A 207 -0.19 4.49 18.28
N GLU A 208 -0.02 4.23 16.97
CA GLU A 208 -1.01 3.46 16.20
C GLU A 208 -0.46 2.29 15.37
N ARG A 209 0.84 2.01 15.47
CA ARG A 209 1.47 0.88 14.77
C ARG A 209 2.14 -0.08 15.74
N VAL A 210 2.17 -1.37 15.38
CA VAL A 210 2.88 -2.41 16.13
C VAL A 210 3.91 -3.06 15.23
N LEU A 211 5.18 -3.10 15.64
CA LEU A 211 6.20 -3.83 14.90
C LEU A 211 6.00 -5.34 15.12
N VAL A 212 5.84 -6.11 14.04
CA VAL A 212 5.71 -7.58 14.16
C VAL A 212 6.94 -8.23 14.80
N GLU A 213 8.11 -7.59 14.67
CA GLU A 213 9.35 -8.06 15.30
C GLU A 213 9.31 -7.87 16.84
N GLU A 214 8.64 -6.83 17.34
CA GLU A 214 8.49 -6.59 18.78
C GLU A 214 7.48 -7.53 19.43
N CYS A 215 6.48 -8.00 18.66
CA CYS A 215 5.53 -9.02 19.10
C CYS A 215 6.19 -10.32 19.60
N SER A 216 7.35 -10.67 19.03
CA SER A 216 8.06 -11.89 19.43
C SER A 216 8.78 -11.76 20.78
N SER A 217 9.01 -10.53 21.25
CA SER A 217 9.77 -10.24 22.47
C SER A 217 8.90 -10.20 23.74
N THR A 218 7.59 -9.97 23.61
CA THR A 218 6.64 -9.85 24.74
C THR A 218 6.05 -11.20 25.18
N GLY A 219 6.40 -12.30 24.53
CA GLY A 219 6.00 -13.66 24.90
C GLY A 219 6.70 -14.27 26.13
N SER A 220 7.49 -13.51 26.89
CA SER A 220 8.23 -14.05 28.04
C SER A 220 8.27 -13.09 29.25
N SER A 221 7.13 -12.88 29.90
CA SER A 221 6.98 -12.60 31.34
C SER A 221 5.50 -12.26 31.60
N THR A 222 4.71 -13.11 32.27
CA THR A 222 4.69 -13.21 33.72
C THR A 222 3.80 -14.40 34.10
N GLY A 223 4.41 -15.39 34.75
CA GLY A 223 3.73 -16.54 35.32
C GLY A 223 4.54 -17.02 36.51
N GLY A 224 4.57 -16.21 37.57
CA GLY A 224 5.15 -16.61 38.84
C GLY A 224 4.33 -17.74 39.46
N SER A 225 4.82 -18.96 39.35
CA SER A 225 4.44 -20.06 40.23
C SER A 225 5.68 -20.92 40.50
N THR A 226 6.08 -20.90 41.76
CA THR A 226 7.09 -21.73 42.40
C THR A 226 6.90 -23.23 42.14
N GLY A 227 7.99 -23.97 41.85
CA GLY A 227 7.96 -25.44 41.87
C GLY A 227 9.13 -26.17 41.22
N THR A 228 10.25 -26.27 41.94
CA THR A 228 11.22 -27.41 42.01
C THR A 228 11.56 -28.33 40.81
N ARG A 229 12.85 -28.26 40.42
CA ARG A 229 13.86 -29.32 40.10
C ARG A 229 13.50 -30.56 39.22
N GLY A 230 14.31 -30.76 38.17
CA GLY A 230 14.88 -32.09 37.82
C GLY A 230 15.35 -32.30 36.36
N GLY A 231 16.66 -32.59 36.16
CA GLY A 231 17.27 -33.41 35.08
C GLY A 231 17.29 -32.84 33.65
N SER A 232 18.41 -32.40 33.06
CA SER A 232 19.56 -33.14 32.48
C SER A 232 19.35 -33.75 31.08
N LEU A 233 20.31 -33.41 30.19
CA LEU A 233 20.80 -34.08 28.97
C LEU A 233 20.40 -33.56 27.56
N THR A 234 21.38 -32.88 26.97
CA THR A 234 22.02 -33.10 25.64
C THR A 234 21.22 -33.05 24.33
N GLY A 235 21.78 -32.32 23.36
CA GLY A 235 21.70 -32.66 21.94
C GLY A 235 21.52 -31.45 21.03
N GLY A 236 22.63 -30.86 20.55
CA GLY A 236 22.58 -29.86 19.48
C GLY A 236 22.69 -30.50 18.12
N ILE A 237 22.01 -29.93 17.11
CA ILE A 237 22.53 -29.77 15.75
C ILE A 237 21.71 -28.64 15.09
N GLY A 238 22.42 -27.61 14.60
CA GLY A 238 21.81 -26.54 13.82
C GLY A 238 21.46 -27.02 12.41
N ASN A 239 20.39 -26.45 11.85
CA ASN A 239 20.16 -26.45 10.42
C ASN A 239 19.70 -25.05 10.01
N THR A 240 20.61 -24.34 9.37
CA THR A 240 20.34 -23.17 8.54
C THR A 240 19.50 -23.61 7.34
N VAL A 241 18.30 -23.04 7.19
CA VAL A 241 17.48 -23.16 5.98
C VAL A 241 17.57 -21.85 5.19
N ASN A 242 18.12 -21.95 3.98
CA ASN A 242 18.11 -20.91 2.94
C ASN A 242 16.66 -20.62 2.50
N PRO A 243 16.25 -19.35 2.32
CA PRO A 243 15.00 -19.04 1.63
C PRO A 243 15.30 -18.78 0.14
N LEU A 244 15.34 -19.83 -0.67
CA LEU A 244 15.29 -19.75 -2.13
C LEU A 244 14.50 -20.93 -2.69
N SER A 245 13.17 -20.83 -2.57
CA SER A 245 12.12 -21.56 -3.28
C SER A 245 10.85 -21.24 -2.50
N ASP A 246 9.93 -20.41 -2.96
CA ASP A 246 8.92 -20.84 -3.91
C ASP A 246 8.19 -19.60 -4.44
N ALA A 247 8.44 -19.25 -5.70
CA ALA A 247 7.44 -18.59 -6.53
C ALA A 247 6.96 -19.67 -7.51
N SER A 248 5.97 -20.45 -7.09
CA SER A 248 5.37 -21.50 -7.91
C SER A 248 4.51 -20.85 -9.00
N ALA A 249 5.11 -20.60 -10.16
CA ALA A 249 4.38 -20.51 -11.42
C ALA A 249 3.94 -21.93 -11.80
N GLY A 250 2.65 -22.20 -11.77
CA GLY A 250 2.08 -23.44 -12.29
C GLY A 250 2.18 -23.49 -13.82
N GLU A 251 2.77 -24.56 -14.34
CA GLU A 251 2.66 -24.98 -15.73
C GLU A 251 1.36 -25.81 -15.89
N ASP A 252 0.53 -25.55 -16.92
CA ASP A 252 0.15 -26.57 -17.91
C ASP A 252 -0.63 -26.02 -19.14
N SER A 253 -0.27 -26.58 -20.30
CA SER A 253 -1.05 -26.93 -21.50
C SER A 253 -1.79 -25.86 -22.36
N SER A 254 -1.14 -25.56 -23.49
CA SER A 254 -1.66 -25.65 -24.87
C SER A 254 -3.17 -25.51 -25.16
N ILE A 255 -3.56 -24.44 -25.86
CA ILE A 255 -4.61 -24.47 -26.91
C ILE A 255 -4.15 -23.64 -28.13
N THR A 256 -4.47 -24.21 -29.28
CA THR A 256 -4.13 -23.89 -30.67
C THR A 256 -4.64 -22.54 -31.18
N GLY A 257 -4.00 -22.06 -32.26
CA GLY A 257 -4.25 -20.78 -32.90
C GLY A 257 -5.63 -20.58 -33.53
N GLY A 258 -5.90 -19.31 -33.84
CA GLY A 258 -7.03 -18.82 -34.61
C GLY A 258 -6.78 -17.34 -34.88
N SER A 259 -6.39 -17.04 -36.11
CA SER A 259 -6.42 -15.70 -36.70
C SER A 259 -7.88 -15.24 -36.80
N ASP A 260 -8.20 -14.02 -36.35
CA ASP A 260 -9.32 -13.28 -36.91
C ASP A 260 -9.14 -11.75 -36.79
N THR A 261 -9.54 -11.12 -37.87
CA THR A 261 -9.46 -9.70 -38.22
C THR A 261 -10.70 -8.91 -37.79
N SER A 262 -10.56 -7.58 -37.71
CA SER A 262 -11.61 -6.55 -37.61
C SER A 262 -12.26 -6.44 -36.21
N SER A 263 -12.64 -5.28 -35.68
CA SER A 263 -13.28 -4.14 -36.31
C SER A 263 -13.09 -2.87 -35.45
N SER A 264 -13.09 -1.73 -36.13
CA SER A 264 -12.98 -0.37 -35.62
C SER A 264 -14.08 0.01 -34.61
N GLY A 265 -13.69 0.71 -33.55
CA GLY A 265 -14.60 1.38 -32.62
C GLY A 265 -13.92 2.61 -32.03
N ILE A 266 -13.88 3.70 -32.80
CA ILE A 266 -13.39 5.00 -32.34
C ILE A 266 -14.51 5.62 -31.51
N VAL A 267 -14.36 5.68 -30.19
CA VAL A 267 -15.25 6.46 -29.32
C VAL A 267 -14.63 7.84 -29.16
N SER A 268 -15.29 8.84 -29.76
CA SER A 268 -14.92 10.24 -29.67
C SER A 268 -15.25 10.77 -28.27
N LEU A 269 -14.22 11.08 -27.49
CA LEU A 269 -14.37 11.75 -26.20
C LEU A 269 -14.33 13.27 -26.44
N SER A 270 -15.45 13.94 -26.17
CA SER A 270 -15.56 15.39 -26.27
C SER A 270 -14.78 16.05 -25.14
N LEU A 271 -13.81 16.90 -25.48
CA LEU A 271 -13.11 17.76 -24.52
C LEU A 271 -14.10 18.74 -23.88
N LEU A 272 -14.32 18.63 -22.56
CA LEU A 272 -14.81 19.75 -21.75
C LEU A 272 -13.62 20.62 -21.37
N THR A 273 -13.55 21.80 -21.97
CA THR A 273 -12.60 22.86 -21.62
C THR A 273 -13.04 23.50 -20.29
N PHE A 274 -12.29 23.29 -19.21
CA PHE A 274 -12.48 24.03 -17.97
C PHE A 274 -11.94 25.46 -18.12
N ALA A 275 -12.80 26.44 -17.85
CA ALA A 275 -12.45 27.85 -17.84
C ALA A 275 -11.71 28.20 -16.53
N PHE A 276 -10.44 28.62 -16.64
CA PHE A 276 -9.70 29.26 -15.57
C PHE A 276 -10.22 30.69 -15.38
N THR A 277 -10.87 30.96 -14.24
CA THR A 277 -11.13 32.33 -13.79
C THR A 277 -9.90 32.85 -13.04
N SER A 278 -9.17 33.77 -13.67
CA SER A 278 -8.07 34.53 -13.04
C SER A 278 -8.57 35.33 -11.84
N ILE A 279 -8.00 35.08 -10.66
CA ILE A 279 -8.08 35.98 -9.52
C ILE A 279 -6.96 37.01 -9.68
N THR A 280 -7.33 38.24 -10.00
CA THR A 280 -6.44 39.41 -9.95
C THR A 280 -6.23 39.84 -8.51
N ALA A 281 -5.00 39.73 -8.01
CA ALA A 281 -4.58 40.37 -6.76
C ALA A 281 -4.32 41.86 -7.00
N SER A 282 -5.17 42.72 -6.45
CA SER A 282 -4.93 44.16 -6.34
C SER A 282 -3.94 44.45 -5.22
N LEU A 283 -2.83 45.07 -5.59
CA LEU A 283 -1.97 45.85 -4.71
C LEU A 283 -2.80 46.88 -3.92
N CYS A 284 -2.55 46.97 -2.62
CA CYS A 284 -2.85 48.18 -1.86
C CYS A 284 -1.60 48.55 -1.04
N LEU A 285 -0.90 49.60 -1.50
CA LEU A 285 -0.01 50.39 -0.68
C LEU A 285 -0.87 51.32 0.18
N ALA A 286 -0.63 51.32 1.50
CA ALA A 286 -0.72 52.47 2.39
C ALA A 286 0.04 52.13 3.69
#